data_AF-A0A930DEB4-F1
#
_entry.id   AF-A0A930DEB4-F1
#
_cell.length_a   1.000
_cell.length_b   1.000
_cell.length_c   1.000
_cell.angle_alpha   90.00
_cell.angle_beta   90.00
_cell.angle_gamma   90.00
#
_symmetry.space_group_name_H-M   'P 1'
#
loop_
_entity.id
_entity.type
_entity.pdbx_description
1 polymer ?
#
loop_
_entity_poly.entity_id
_entity_poly.type
_entity_poly.pdbx_seq_one_letter_code
_entity_poly.pdbx_strand_id
1 'polypeptide(L)'
;FASERLIKIFNAIGVPENEEIQHSMLTRAIEKAQMKIESNNYGIRENLLKYDEVNNEQREVIYEERNKVLEGDNMRDTILRMINDVIERSVNMAISDEVPSSEWNITELHEILLPIIPLTPADYSTVDNMKKDELIHKLKEEAVKLYEAKEAEFPDAEKIRELERVVLLKAIDNKWMNHIDDMEQLRQGIGLQALGQRDPLVEYKMAAYDMFDEMTVGIAEDTVRILYHVKVEQKVERESVAKVTGTNKDDSTVKKPIRIEAKVYPNDPCPCGSGKKYKQCHGRKGMTL
;
A
#
# COMPACT_ATOMS: atom_id res chain seq x y z
N PHE A 1 14.56 -41.62 20.53
CA PHE A 1 15.35 -41.80 19.28
C PHE A 1 16.32 -42.96 19.36
N ALA A 2 17.00 -43.20 20.48
CA ALA A 2 17.46 -44.55 20.81
C ALA A 2 16.24 -45.47 20.98
N SER A 3 16.28 -46.70 20.46
CA SER A 3 15.14 -47.60 20.60
C SER A 3 14.96 -47.99 22.07
N GLU A 4 13.74 -48.00 22.58
CA GLU A 4 13.46 -48.47 23.95
C GLU A 4 14.02 -49.87 24.20
N ARG A 5 14.10 -50.67 23.12
CA ARG A 5 14.71 -52.00 23.11
C ARG A 5 16.22 -51.97 23.38
N LEU A 6 16.96 -50.99 22.84
CA LEU A 6 18.39 -50.81 23.10
C LEU A 6 18.65 -50.38 24.55
N ILE A 7 17.84 -49.46 25.08
CA ILE A 7 17.95 -49.01 26.48
C ILE A 7 17.67 -50.17 27.44
N LYS A 8 16.65 -51.00 27.16
CA LYS A 8 16.34 -52.21 27.95
C LYS A 8 17.47 -53.25 27.93
N ILE A 9 18.08 -53.49 26.77
CA ILE A 9 19.22 -54.41 26.64
C ILE A 9 20.43 -53.86 27.41
N PHE A 10 20.69 -52.56 27.30
CA PHE A 10 21.79 -51.91 28.01
C PHE A 10 21.65 -52.01 29.53
N ASN A 11 20.45 -51.72 30.05
CA ASN A 11 20.15 -51.85 31.48
C ASN A 11 20.24 -53.30 31.98
N ALA A 12 19.94 -54.29 31.12
CA ALA A 12 20.05 -55.71 31.46
C ALA A 12 21.51 -56.23 31.49
N ILE A 13 22.44 -55.56 30.81
CA ILE A 13 23.86 -55.92 30.75
C ILE A 13 24.62 -55.50 32.03
N GLY A 14 24.07 -54.60 32.85
CA GLY A 14 24.61 -54.26 34.16
C GLY A 14 25.95 -53.51 34.10
N VAL A 15 26.06 -52.54 33.18
CA VAL A 15 27.27 -51.74 33.01
C VAL A 15 27.55 -50.91 34.28
N PRO A 16 28.76 -50.94 34.87
CA PRO A 16 29.09 -50.21 36.09
C PRO A 16 28.92 -48.69 35.92
N GLU A 17 28.31 -48.03 36.90
CA GLU A 17 28.24 -46.57 36.96
C GLU A 17 29.67 -46.03 37.19
N ASN A 18 30.19 -45.24 36.23
CA ASN A 18 31.51 -44.59 36.19
C ASN A 18 32.65 -45.31 35.44
N GLU A 19 32.36 -46.29 34.58
CA GLU A 19 33.34 -46.82 33.62
C GLU A 19 33.08 -46.31 32.18
N GLU A 20 34.14 -46.11 31.40
CA GLU A 20 34.04 -45.74 29.98
C GLU A 20 33.37 -46.86 29.17
N ILE A 21 32.29 -46.51 28.48
CA ILE A 21 31.51 -47.48 27.69
C ILE A 21 32.12 -47.59 26.29
N GLN A 22 32.87 -48.65 26.03
CA GLN A 22 33.43 -48.97 24.71
C GLN A 22 32.76 -50.22 24.12
N HIS A 23 31.51 -50.08 23.65
CA HIS A 23 30.78 -51.16 22.98
C HIS A 23 30.45 -50.81 21.53
N SER A 24 31.01 -51.55 20.59
CA SER A 24 30.79 -51.37 19.14
C SER A 24 29.32 -51.43 18.73
N MET A 25 28.50 -52.21 19.44
CA MET A 25 27.04 -52.25 19.25
C MET A 25 26.37 -50.92 19.62
N LEU A 26 26.79 -50.29 20.72
CA LEU A 26 26.26 -49.00 21.17
C LEU A 26 26.72 -47.88 20.25
N THR A 27 27.99 -47.87 19.84
CA THR A 27 28.51 -46.91 18.86
C THR A 27 27.71 -46.95 17.56
N ARG A 28 27.49 -48.15 16.99
CA ARG A 28 26.65 -48.33 15.79
C ARG A 28 25.18 -47.93 16.00
N ALA A 29 24.65 -48.14 17.20
CA ALA A 29 23.30 -47.73 17.53
C ALA A 29 23.15 -46.20 17.62
N ILE A 30 24.13 -45.52 18.21
CA ILE A 30 24.21 -44.06 18.26
C ILE A 30 24.36 -43.49 16.86
N GLU A 31 25.27 -44.04 16.05
CA GLU A 31 25.46 -43.66 14.64
C GLU A 31 24.15 -43.77 13.84
N LYS A 32 23.43 -44.90 13.95
CA LYS A 32 22.12 -45.05 13.29
C LYS A 32 21.07 -44.06 13.80
N ALA A 33 21.04 -43.77 15.09
CA ALA A 33 20.14 -42.77 15.65
C ALA A 33 20.46 -41.37 15.13
N GLN A 34 21.76 -41.03 15.03
CA GLN A 34 22.24 -39.78 14.46
C GLN A 34 21.88 -39.68 12.98
N MET A 35 22.18 -40.70 12.16
CA MET A 35 21.79 -40.73 10.75
C MET A 35 20.28 -40.55 10.57
N LYS A 36 19.46 -41.13 11.45
CA LYS A 36 17.99 -40.93 11.41
C LYS A 36 17.59 -39.49 11.72
N ILE A 37 18.23 -38.84 12.70
CA ILE A 37 17.98 -37.43 13.01
C ILE A 37 18.41 -36.55 11.85
N GLU A 38 19.59 -36.80 11.27
CA GLU A 38 20.10 -36.07 10.11
C GLU A 38 19.18 -36.24 8.90
N SER A 39 18.73 -37.47 8.61
CA SER A 39 17.76 -37.74 7.55
C SER A 39 16.41 -37.06 7.77
N ASN A 40 15.92 -37.02 9.02
CA ASN A 40 14.69 -36.30 9.35
C ASN A 40 14.85 -34.78 9.18
N ASN A 41 15.95 -34.22 9.67
CA ASN A 41 16.27 -32.80 9.51
C ASN A 41 16.45 -32.43 8.03
N TYR A 42 17.08 -33.29 7.25
CA TYR A 42 17.19 -33.15 5.81
C TYR A 42 15.81 -33.12 5.16
N GLY A 43 14.93 -34.08 5.46
CA GLY A 43 13.58 -34.12 4.92
C GLY A 43 12.74 -32.89 5.27
N ILE A 44 12.86 -32.35 6.49
CA ILE A 44 12.19 -31.11 6.90
C ILE A 44 12.68 -29.92 6.04
N ARG A 45 14.00 -29.80 5.86
CA ARG A 45 14.60 -28.72 5.05
C ARG A 45 14.26 -28.85 3.57
N GLU A 46 14.31 -30.07 3.04
CA GLU A 46 13.93 -30.34 1.66
C GLU A 46 12.47 -29.97 1.41
N ASN A 47 11.57 -30.33 2.34
CA ASN A 47 10.17 -29.96 2.23
C ASN A 47 10.00 -28.43 2.27
N LEU A 48 10.63 -27.75 3.23
CA LEU A 48 10.59 -26.28 3.34
C LEU A 48 11.11 -25.60 2.06
N LEU A 49 12.23 -26.09 1.51
CA LEU A 49 12.82 -25.58 0.27
C LEU A 49 11.82 -25.62 -0.89
N LYS A 50 11.03 -26.69 -1.03
CA LYS A 50 10.03 -26.82 -2.10
C LYS A 50 8.90 -25.78 -2.04
N TYR A 51 8.53 -25.32 -0.84
CA TYR A 51 7.58 -24.22 -0.67
C TYR A 51 8.25 -22.87 -0.95
N ASP A 52 9.50 -22.71 -0.49
CA ASP A 52 10.29 -21.48 -0.72
C ASP A 52 10.62 -21.26 -2.20
N GLU A 53 10.83 -22.33 -2.98
CA GLU A 53 11.05 -22.27 -4.43
C GLU A 53 9.91 -21.52 -5.13
N VAL A 54 8.66 -21.82 -4.80
CA VAL A 54 7.46 -21.15 -5.37
C VAL A 54 7.47 -19.65 -5.03
N ASN A 55 7.76 -19.32 -3.77
CA ASN A 55 7.84 -17.92 -3.32
C ASN A 55 8.99 -17.17 -4.00
N ASN A 56 10.10 -17.84 -4.27
CA ASN A 56 11.25 -17.24 -4.91
C ASN A 56 10.99 -16.94 -6.38
N GLU A 57 10.38 -17.88 -7.12
CA GLU A 57 9.97 -17.67 -8.52
C GLU A 57 9.05 -16.45 -8.66
N GLN A 58 8.02 -16.35 -7.80
CA GLN A 58 7.12 -15.20 -7.78
C GLN A 58 7.82 -13.88 -7.42
N ARG A 59 8.76 -13.94 -6.46
CA ARG A 59 9.53 -12.77 -6.03
C ARG A 59 10.42 -12.24 -7.14
N GLU A 60 11.06 -13.12 -7.91
CA GLU A 60 11.90 -12.72 -9.04
C GLU A 60 11.09 -11.92 -10.06
N VAL A 61 9.88 -12.38 -10.41
CA VAL A 61 8.98 -11.67 -11.32
C VAL A 61 8.60 -10.29 -10.78
N ILE A 62 8.16 -10.20 -9.52
CA ILE A 62 7.72 -8.93 -8.93
C ILE A 62 8.88 -7.95 -8.77
N TYR A 63 10.07 -8.44 -8.41
CA TYR A 63 11.24 -7.57 -8.25
C TYR A 63 11.77 -7.08 -9.59
N GLU A 64 11.66 -7.88 -10.65
CA GLU A 64 11.96 -7.42 -12.01
C GLU A 64 11.03 -6.28 -12.42
N GLU A 65 9.71 -6.45 -12.28
CA GLU A 65 8.74 -5.41 -12.60
C GLU A 65 8.93 -4.15 -11.73
N ARG A 66 9.19 -4.33 -10.44
CA ARG A 66 9.48 -3.23 -9.51
C ARG A 66 10.73 -2.45 -9.92
N ASN A 67 11.79 -3.14 -10.34
CA ASN A 67 13.02 -2.49 -10.78
C ASN A 67 12.81 -1.67 -12.06
N LYS A 68 12.01 -2.17 -13.03
CA LYS A 68 11.64 -1.40 -14.24
C LYS A 68 11.00 -0.06 -13.88
N VAL A 69 10.12 -0.05 -12.88
CA VAL A 69 9.48 1.20 -12.39
C VAL A 69 10.51 2.15 -11.75
N LEU A 70 11.48 1.61 -10.99
CA LEU A 70 12.50 2.39 -10.28
C LEU A 70 13.59 2.95 -11.20
N GLU A 71 13.91 2.27 -12.30
CA GLU A 71 14.91 2.70 -13.28
C GLU A 71 14.48 3.94 -14.07
N GLY A 72 13.23 4.39 -13.90
CA GLY A 72 12.72 5.62 -14.48
C GLY A 72 12.12 5.43 -15.88
N ASP A 73 11.85 4.18 -16.27
CA ASP A 73 11.23 3.86 -17.54
C ASP A 73 9.89 4.58 -17.71
N ASN A 74 9.51 4.79 -18.97
CA ASN A 74 8.20 5.31 -19.31
C ASN A 74 7.15 4.20 -19.16
N MET A 75 6.25 4.35 -18.19
CA MET A 75 5.23 3.35 -17.87
C MET A 75 3.95 3.46 -18.70
N ARG A 76 3.84 4.41 -19.64
CA ARG A 76 2.63 4.65 -20.42
C ARG A 76 2.05 3.39 -21.02
N ASP A 77 2.88 2.62 -21.74
CA ASP A 77 2.43 1.44 -22.47
C ASP A 77 1.99 0.33 -21.50
N THR A 78 2.68 0.21 -20.35
CA THR A 78 2.28 -0.69 -19.27
C THR A 78 0.92 -0.29 -18.69
N ILE A 79 0.69 1.00 -18.44
CA ILE A 79 -0.59 1.52 -17.95
C ILE A 79 -1.71 1.29 -18.98
N LEU A 80 -1.47 1.56 -20.26
CA LEU A 80 -2.45 1.33 -21.33
C LEU A 80 -2.83 -0.16 -21.43
N ARG A 81 -1.85 -1.06 -21.28
CA ARG A 81 -2.13 -2.50 -21.19
C ARG A 81 -2.99 -2.83 -19.98
N MET A 82 -2.66 -2.32 -18.78
CA MET A 82 -3.47 -2.53 -17.57
C MET A 82 -4.92 -2.03 -17.74
N ILE A 83 -5.12 -0.87 -18.37
CA ILE A 83 -6.45 -0.34 -18.68
C ILE A 83 -7.22 -1.32 -19.57
N ASN A 84 -6.59 -1.81 -20.63
CA ASN A 84 -7.21 -2.77 -21.53
C ASN A 84 -7.58 -4.08 -20.82
N ASP A 85 -6.69 -4.59 -19.98
CA ASP A 85 -6.88 -5.84 -19.24
C ASP A 85 -8.04 -5.71 -18.24
N VAL A 86 -8.14 -4.57 -17.55
CA VAL A 86 -9.26 -4.27 -16.64
C VAL A 86 -10.59 -4.29 -17.41
N ILE A 87 -10.68 -3.59 -18.54
CA ILE A 87 -11.91 -3.56 -19.36
C ILE A 87 -12.28 -4.96 -19.83
N GLU A 88 -11.32 -5.70 -20.39
CA GLU A 88 -11.55 -7.05 -20.91
C GLU A 88 -12.01 -8.01 -19.82
N ARG A 89 -11.36 -7.98 -18.64
CA ARG A 89 -11.77 -8.79 -17.49
C ARG A 89 -13.18 -8.43 -17.01
N SER A 90 -13.49 -7.14 -16.87
CA SER A 90 -14.82 -6.70 -16.42
C SER A 90 -15.92 -7.12 -17.39
N VAL A 91 -15.70 -6.98 -18.70
CA VAL A 91 -16.66 -7.43 -19.72
C VAL A 91 -16.78 -8.95 -19.70
N ASN A 92 -15.68 -9.69 -19.59
CA ASN A 92 -15.71 -11.15 -19.53
C ASN A 92 -16.44 -11.70 -18.31
N MET A 93 -16.35 -10.99 -17.18
CA MET A 93 -17.03 -11.36 -15.95
C MET A 93 -18.54 -11.07 -15.99
N ALA A 94 -18.95 -9.93 -16.57
CA ALA A 94 -20.35 -9.49 -16.57
C ALA A 94 -21.16 -9.98 -17.78
N ILE A 95 -20.50 -10.30 -18.90
CA ILE A 95 -21.17 -10.59 -20.18
C ILE A 95 -20.74 -11.94 -20.73
N SER A 96 -21.73 -12.80 -20.97
CA SER A 96 -21.57 -14.06 -21.69
C SER A 96 -21.83 -13.86 -23.19
N ASP A 97 -21.05 -14.55 -24.01
CA ASP A 97 -21.22 -14.64 -25.46
C ASP A 97 -22.33 -15.63 -25.87
N GLU A 98 -22.83 -16.43 -24.93
CA GLU A 98 -23.92 -17.39 -25.15
C GLU A 98 -25.31 -16.74 -25.19
N VAL A 99 -25.44 -15.51 -24.67
CA VAL A 99 -26.70 -14.77 -24.62
C VAL A 99 -26.73 -13.62 -25.63
N PRO A 100 -27.89 -13.33 -26.25
CA PRO A 100 -28.02 -12.23 -27.19
C PRO A 100 -27.77 -10.88 -26.49
N SER A 101 -27.21 -9.93 -27.24
CA SER A 101 -26.86 -8.58 -26.74
C SER A 101 -28.00 -7.81 -26.04
N SER A 102 -29.26 -8.11 -26.39
CA SER A 102 -30.44 -7.55 -25.74
C SER A 102 -30.60 -7.98 -24.26
N GLU A 103 -29.97 -9.09 -23.87
CA GLU A 103 -30.03 -9.65 -22.52
C GLU A 103 -28.77 -9.34 -21.69
N TRP A 104 -27.81 -8.60 -22.24
CA TRP A 104 -26.61 -8.21 -21.50
C TRP A 104 -26.94 -7.29 -20.33
N ASN A 105 -26.39 -7.62 -19.15
CA ASN A 105 -26.53 -6.79 -17.97
C ASN A 105 -25.52 -5.63 -17.98
N ILE A 106 -25.79 -4.64 -18.84
CA ILE A 106 -24.95 -3.44 -18.96
C ILE A 106 -24.89 -2.64 -17.66
N THR A 107 -25.96 -2.66 -16.87
CA THR A 107 -26.00 -1.99 -15.57
C THR A 107 -24.95 -2.55 -14.62
N GLU A 108 -24.87 -3.88 -14.51
CA GLU A 108 -23.86 -4.55 -13.68
C GLU A 108 -22.44 -4.29 -14.19
N LEU A 109 -22.21 -4.35 -15.50
CA LEU A 109 -20.91 -4.01 -16.08
C LEU A 109 -20.50 -2.56 -15.74
N HIS A 110 -21.45 -1.62 -15.82
CA HIS A 110 -21.20 -0.22 -15.46
C HIS A 110 -20.89 -0.07 -13.97
N GLU A 111 -21.64 -0.73 -13.08
CA GLU A 111 -21.39 -0.71 -11.63
C GLU A 111 -20.02 -1.30 -11.26
N ILE A 112 -19.56 -2.32 -11.98
CA ILE A 112 -18.22 -2.91 -11.81
C ILE A 112 -17.13 -1.93 -12.28
N LEU A 113 -17.32 -1.28 -13.43
CA LEU A 113 -16.28 -0.45 -14.05
C LEU A 113 -16.18 0.95 -13.44
N LEU A 114 -17.31 1.59 -13.11
CA LEU A 114 -17.38 2.99 -12.65
C LEU A 114 -16.42 3.32 -11.48
N PRO A 115 -16.24 2.46 -10.46
CA PRO A 115 -15.30 2.72 -9.37
C PRO A 115 -13.83 2.70 -9.79
N ILE A 116 -13.50 2.10 -10.94
CA ILE A 116 -12.13 1.91 -11.43
C ILE A 116 -11.85 2.92 -12.54
N ILE A 117 -12.70 2.95 -13.57
CA ILE A 117 -12.62 3.85 -14.72
C ILE A 117 -13.95 4.62 -14.79
N PRO A 118 -13.94 5.96 -14.78
CA PRO A 118 -15.15 6.77 -14.71
C PRO A 118 -15.87 6.87 -16.08
N LEU A 119 -16.17 5.72 -16.68
CA LEU A 119 -17.01 5.61 -17.87
C LEU A 119 -18.44 6.05 -17.54
N THR A 120 -19.08 6.74 -18.46
CA THR A 120 -20.46 7.20 -18.33
C THR A 120 -21.45 6.18 -18.91
N PRO A 121 -22.72 6.17 -18.47
CA PRO A 121 -23.74 5.32 -19.08
C PRO A 121 -23.89 5.51 -20.60
N ALA A 122 -23.53 6.69 -21.12
CA ALA A 122 -23.57 6.96 -22.56
C ALA A 122 -22.54 6.14 -23.35
N ASP A 123 -21.42 5.75 -22.73
CA ASP A 123 -20.36 4.96 -23.38
C ASP A 123 -20.84 3.53 -23.70
N TYR A 124 -21.87 3.08 -22.97
CA TYR A 124 -22.55 1.81 -23.19
C TYR A 124 -23.79 1.93 -24.09
N SER A 125 -24.11 3.11 -24.60
CA SER A 125 -25.21 3.26 -25.55
C SER A 125 -24.92 2.42 -26.80
N THR A 126 -25.97 1.88 -27.45
CA THR A 126 -25.88 1.10 -28.71
C THR A 126 -25.20 -0.29 -28.60
N VAL A 127 -25.54 -1.11 -27.61
CA VAL A 127 -25.12 -2.52 -27.56
C VAL A 127 -26.00 -3.47 -28.38
N ASP A 128 -27.15 -2.99 -28.89
CA ASP A 128 -28.09 -3.84 -29.62
C ASP A 128 -27.48 -4.42 -30.91
N ASN A 129 -27.54 -5.74 -31.06
CA ASN A 129 -26.88 -6.54 -32.10
C ASN A 129 -25.35 -6.44 -32.15
N MET A 130 -24.69 -5.99 -31.09
CA MET A 130 -23.24 -5.93 -30.99
C MET A 130 -22.65 -7.28 -30.57
N LYS A 131 -21.45 -7.62 -31.06
CA LYS A 131 -20.68 -8.77 -30.53
C LYS A 131 -19.91 -8.40 -29.28
N LYS A 132 -19.66 -9.36 -28.39
CA LYS A 132 -18.91 -9.14 -27.15
C LYS A 132 -17.53 -8.49 -27.41
N ASP A 133 -16.81 -8.96 -28.43
CA ASP A 133 -15.51 -8.39 -28.82
C ASP A 133 -15.60 -6.94 -29.30
N GLU A 134 -16.69 -6.57 -29.97
CA GLU A 134 -16.95 -5.19 -30.40
C GLU A 134 -17.20 -4.28 -29.20
N LEU A 135 -17.92 -4.78 -28.18
CA LEU A 135 -18.10 -4.07 -26.92
C LEU A 135 -16.77 -3.88 -26.17
N ILE A 136 -15.95 -4.93 -26.08
CA ILE A 136 -14.61 -4.84 -25.47
C ILE A 136 -13.78 -3.79 -26.18
N HIS A 137 -13.73 -3.82 -27.51
CA HIS A 137 -12.97 -2.85 -28.29
C HIS A 137 -13.46 -1.42 -28.07
N LYS A 138 -14.78 -1.20 -28.13
CA LYS A 138 -15.38 0.12 -27.90
C LYS A 138 -15.04 0.67 -26.52
N LEU A 139 -15.19 -0.15 -25.47
CA LEU A 139 -14.90 0.29 -24.10
C LEU A 139 -13.41 0.53 -23.87
N LYS A 140 -12.53 -0.26 -24.51
CA LYS A 140 -11.07 -0.01 -24.51
C LYS A 140 -10.75 1.34 -25.15
N GLU A 141 -11.33 1.66 -26.31
CA GLU A 141 -11.14 2.95 -26.96
C GLU A 141 -11.60 4.12 -26.09
N GLU A 142 -12.78 4.03 -25.48
CA GLU A 142 -13.29 5.09 -24.59
C GLU A 142 -12.43 5.24 -23.32
N ALA A 143 -11.99 4.14 -22.72
CA ALA A 143 -11.07 4.18 -21.58
C ALA A 143 -9.74 4.86 -21.96
N VAL A 144 -9.14 4.48 -23.09
CA VAL A 144 -7.89 5.12 -23.56
C VAL A 144 -8.09 6.61 -23.80
N LYS A 145 -9.21 7.04 -24.42
CA LYS A 145 -9.51 8.47 -24.60
C LYS A 145 -9.61 9.21 -23.26
N LEU A 146 -10.22 8.61 -22.24
CA LEU A 146 -10.29 9.21 -20.90
C LEU A 146 -8.89 9.35 -20.29
N TYR A 147 -8.02 8.35 -20.46
CA TYR A 147 -6.64 8.44 -19.99
C TYR A 147 -5.83 9.49 -20.76
N GLU A 148 -6.00 9.62 -22.08
CA GLU A 148 -5.36 10.68 -22.87
C GLU A 148 -5.85 12.07 -22.47
N ALA A 149 -7.15 12.23 -22.22
CA ALA A 149 -7.71 13.47 -21.68
C ALA A 149 -7.12 13.78 -20.29
N LYS A 150 -6.92 12.75 -19.46
CA LYS A 150 -6.27 12.87 -18.17
C LYS A 150 -4.81 13.31 -18.31
N GLU A 151 -4.07 12.72 -19.24
CA GLU A 151 -2.69 13.10 -19.56
C GLU A 151 -2.59 14.59 -19.93
N ALA A 152 -3.56 15.08 -20.72
CA ALA A 152 -3.63 16.48 -21.14
C ALA A 152 -3.96 17.48 -20.01
N GLU A 153 -4.48 17.02 -18.86
CA GLU A 153 -4.66 17.89 -17.68
C GLU A 153 -3.32 18.33 -17.05
N PHE A 154 -2.23 17.60 -17.33
CA PHE A 154 -0.90 17.87 -16.80
C PHE A 154 -0.13 18.82 -17.74
N PRO A 155 0.31 20.00 -17.25
CA PRO A 155 1.08 20.93 -18.09
C PRO A 155 2.45 20.40 -18.54
N ASP A 156 2.97 19.39 -17.83
CA ASP A 156 4.27 18.78 -18.06
C ASP A 156 4.09 17.26 -18.09
N ALA A 157 4.45 16.66 -19.23
CA ALA A 157 4.33 15.23 -19.44
C ALA A 157 5.18 14.44 -18.43
N GLU A 158 6.29 14.98 -17.94
CA GLU A 158 7.11 14.25 -16.96
C GLU A 158 6.37 14.06 -15.61
N LYS A 159 5.47 14.98 -15.25
CA LYS A 159 4.71 14.87 -13.99
C LYS A 159 3.72 13.70 -14.00
N ILE A 160 3.08 13.43 -15.13
CA ILE A 160 2.18 12.28 -15.24
C ILE A 160 2.98 10.97 -15.30
N ARG A 161 4.16 10.95 -15.94
CA ARG A 161 5.08 9.80 -15.89
C ARG A 161 5.59 9.51 -14.48
N GLU A 162 5.95 10.55 -13.73
CA GLU A 162 6.32 10.41 -12.33
C GLU A 162 5.15 9.89 -11.49
N LEU A 163 3.95 10.42 -11.71
CA LEU A 163 2.74 9.95 -11.03
C LEU A 163 2.45 8.48 -11.32
N GLU A 164 2.55 8.05 -12.57
CA GLU A 164 2.39 6.64 -12.97
C GLU A 164 3.36 5.73 -12.22
N ARG A 165 4.65 6.08 -12.19
CA ARG A 165 5.66 5.31 -11.46
C ARG A 165 5.35 5.25 -9.97
N VAL A 166 5.00 6.37 -9.35
CA VAL A 166 4.67 6.43 -7.91
C VAL A 166 3.44 5.59 -7.58
N VAL A 167 2.38 5.69 -8.40
CA VAL A 167 1.14 4.94 -8.19
C VAL A 167 1.37 3.44 -8.40
N LEU A 168 2.03 3.05 -9.49
CA LEU A 168 2.32 1.65 -9.80
C LEU A 168 3.23 1.02 -8.75
N LEU A 169 4.32 1.70 -8.36
CA LEU A 169 5.22 1.22 -7.32
C LEU A 169 4.49 1.00 -6.00
N LYS A 170 3.62 1.93 -5.61
CA LYS A 170 2.81 1.82 -4.39
C LYS A 170 1.81 0.67 -4.49
N ALA A 171 1.21 0.43 -5.66
CA ALA A 171 0.30 -0.69 -5.87
C ALA A 171 1.04 -2.03 -5.75
N ILE A 172 2.20 -2.16 -6.40
CA ILE A 172 3.08 -3.34 -6.30
C ILE A 172 3.46 -3.60 -4.84
N ASP A 173 4.01 -2.61 -4.15
CA ASP A 173 4.52 -2.79 -2.78
C ASP A 173 3.41 -3.21 -1.81
N ASN A 174 2.23 -2.61 -1.90
CA ASN A 174 1.10 -2.97 -1.04
C ASN A 174 0.56 -4.38 -1.34
N LYS A 175 0.36 -4.73 -2.61
CA LYS A 175 -0.20 -6.04 -3.01
C LYS A 175 0.78 -7.18 -2.72
N TRP A 176 2.06 -6.96 -3.00
CA TRP A 176 3.11 -7.95 -2.73
C TRP A 176 3.27 -8.23 -1.23
N MET A 177 3.22 -7.19 -0.39
CA MET A 177 3.29 -7.38 1.06
C MET A 177 2.12 -8.23 1.59
N ASN A 178 0.89 -7.92 1.16
CA ASN A 178 -0.27 -8.72 1.52
C ASN A 178 -0.15 -10.17 1.00
N HIS A 179 0.32 -10.35 -0.24
CA HIS A 179 0.50 -11.67 -0.83
C HIS A 179 1.51 -12.53 -0.06
N ILE A 180 2.63 -11.96 0.41
CA ILE A 180 3.58 -12.68 1.26
C ILE A 180 2.90 -13.20 2.53
N ASP A 181 2.09 -12.37 3.18
CA ASP A 181 1.36 -12.75 4.39
C ASP A 181 0.32 -13.84 4.09
N ASP A 182 -0.39 -13.74 2.98
CA ASP A 182 -1.37 -14.74 2.56
C ASP A 182 -0.70 -16.07 2.17
N MET A 183 0.47 -16.03 1.53
CA MET A 183 1.27 -17.21 1.19
C MET A 183 1.79 -17.93 2.44
N GLU A 184 2.20 -17.19 3.47
CA GLU A 184 2.59 -17.79 4.75
C GLU A 184 1.39 -18.45 5.45
N GLN A 185 0.21 -17.83 5.42
CA GLN A 185 -1.02 -18.42 5.93
C GLN A 185 -1.40 -19.69 5.16
N LEU A 186 -1.33 -19.66 3.82
CA LEU A 186 -1.59 -20.81 2.96
C LEU A 186 -0.65 -21.97 3.33
N ARG A 187 0.65 -21.70 3.48
CA ARG A 187 1.65 -22.70 3.86
C ARG A 187 1.35 -23.36 5.20
N GLN A 188 0.94 -22.58 6.20
CA GLN A 188 0.56 -23.11 7.51
C GLN A 188 -0.74 -23.92 7.47
N GLY A 189 -1.70 -23.51 6.64
CA GLY A 189 -3.03 -24.13 6.52
C GLY A 189 -3.10 -25.35 5.60
N ILE A 190 -2.22 -25.47 4.61
CA ILE A 190 -2.33 -26.49 3.54
C ILE A 190 -2.25 -27.92 4.09
N GLY A 191 -1.56 -28.12 5.22
CA GLY A 191 -1.48 -29.41 5.90
C GLY A 191 -2.84 -29.96 6.37
N LEU A 192 -3.84 -29.11 6.59
CA LEU A 192 -5.20 -29.51 6.94
C LEU A 192 -6.00 -29.96 5.70
N GLN A 193 -5.68 -29.43 4.51
CA GLN A 193 -6.31 -29.84 3.25
C GLN A 193 -5.80 -31.20 2.73
N ALA A 194 -4.67 -31.68 3.26
CA ALA A 194 -4.10 -33.02 3.00
C ALA A 194 -5.04 -34.19 3.34
N LEU A 195 -6.13 -33.95 4.09
CA LEU A 195 -7.14 -34.95 4.44
C LEU A 195 -7.84 -35.57 3.20
N GLY A 196 -7.73 -34.94 2.03
CA GLY A 196 -8.31 -35.42 0.76
C GLY A 196 -7.46 -36.41 -0.04
N GLN A 197 -6.40 -37.01 0.51
CA GLN A 197 -5.42 -37.87 -0.21
C GLN A 197 -4.69 -37.17 -1.37
N ARG A 198 -4.67 -35.83 -1.37
CA ARG A 198 -3.92 -35.03 -2.33
C ARG A 198 -2.59 -34.59 -1.72
N ASP A 199 -1.58 -34.44 -2.56
CA ASP A 199 -0.26 -33.98 -2.14
C ASP A 199 -0.35 -32.50 -1.73
N PRO A 200 -0.05 -32.14 -0.46
CA PRO A 200 -0.14 -30.76 0.02
C PRO A 200 0.75 -29.79 -0.76
N LEU A 201 1.89 -30.24 -1.29
CA LEU A 201 2.77 -29.38 -2.07
C LEU A 201 2.15 -29.04 -3.43
N VAL A 202 1.41 -29.98 -4.04
CA VAL A 202 0.73 -29.74 -5.32
C VAL A 202 -0.41 -28.75 -5.13
N GLU A 203 -1.24 -28.94 -4.10
CA GLU A 203 -2.33 -28.02 -3.77
C GLU A 203 -1.80 -26.63 -3.41
N TYR A 204 -0.70 -26.55 -2.65
CA TYR A 204 -0.02 -25.28 -2.38
C TYR A 204 0.41 -24.58 -3.66
N LYS A 205 1.07 -25.30 -4.59
CA LYS A 205 1.53 -24.72 -5.85
C LYS A 205 0.38 -24.17 -6.70
N MET A 206 -0.74 -24.89 -6.77
CA MET A 206 -1.93 -24.44 -7.50
C MET A 206 -2.53 -23.19 -6.86
N ALA A 207 -2.82 -23.23 -5.55
CA ALA A 207 -3.39 -22.09 -4.84
C ALA A 207 -2.46 -20.87 -4.86
N ALA A 208 -1.14 -21.08 -4.73
CA ALA A 208 -0.14 -20.03 -4.82
C ALA A 208 -0.12 -19.33 -6.18
N TYR A 209 -0.32 -20.10 -7.26
CA TYR A 209 -0.39 -19.55 -8.61
C TYR A 209 -1.66 -18.71 -8.80
N ASP A 210 -2.82 -19.23 -8.38
CA ASP A 210 -4.09 -18.49 -8.44
C ASP A 210 -4.02 -17.18 -7.64
N MET A 211 -3.46 -17.22 -6.42
CA MET A 211 -3.26 -16.03 -5.59
C MET A 211 -2.30 -15.02 -6.23
N PHE A 212 -1.25 -15.49 -6.91
CA PHE A 212 -0.31 -14.62 -7.60
C PHE A 212 -0.93 -13.92 -8.82
N ASP A 213 -1.75 -14.65 -9.58
CA ASP A 213 -2.52 -14.08 -10.70
C ASP A 213 -3.54 -13.05 -10.18
N GLU A 214 -4.26 -13.36 -9.11
CA GLU A 214 -5.18 -12.42 -8.45
C GLU A 214 -4.47 -11.16 -7.95
N MET A 215 -3.30 -11.32 -7.31
CA MET A 215 -2.47 -10.20 -6.87
C MET A 215 -2.06 -9.33 -8.06
N THR A 216 -1.60 -9.94 -9.16
CA THR A 216 -1.15 -9.23 -10.36
C THR A 216 -2.29 -8.41 -10.98
N VAL A 217 -3.50 -8.97 -11.04
CA VAL A 217 -4.65 -8.20 -11.51
C VAL A 217 -5.04 -7.12 -10.50
N GLY A 218 -4.94 -7.38 -9.21
CA GLY A 218 -5.15 -6.38 -8.16
C GLY A 218 -4.19 -5.20 -8.27
N ILE A 219 -2.94 -5.41 -8.70
CA ILE A 219 -1.97 -4.34 -8.97
C ILE A 219 -2.45 -3.48 -10.14
N ALA A 220 -2.87 -4.11 -11.24
CA ALA A 220 -3.37 -3.41 -12.42
C ALA A 220 -4.61 -2.56 -12.08
N GLU A 221 -5.59 -3.16 -11.41
CA GLU A 221 -6.84 -2.49 -11.04
C GLU A 221 -6.60 -1.32 -10.09
N ASP A 222 -5.80 -1.50 -9.03
CA ASP A 222 -5.49 -0.43 -8.07
C ASP A 222 -4.74 0.71 -8.76
N THR A 223 -3.79 0.40 -9.64
CA THR A 223 -3.02 1.39 -10.40
C THR A 223 -3.94 2.23 -11.28
N VAL A 224 -4.75 1.56 -12.10
CA VAL A 224 -5.72 2.20 -12.99
C VAL A 224 -6.70 3.06 -12.20
N ARG A 225 -7.30 2.50 -11.15
CA ARG A 225 -8.26 3.19 -10.28
C ARG A 225 -7.68 4.48 -9.71
N ILE A 226 -6.49 4.41 -9.12
CA ILE A 226 -5.85 5.58 -8.51
C ILE A 226 -5.54 6.65 -9.58
N LEU A 227 -5.03 6.26 -10.74
CA LEU A 227 -4.70 7.19 -11.82
C LEU A 227 -5.91 7.96 -12.35
N TYR A 228 -7.06 7.30 -12.53
CA TYR A 228 -8.27 7.99 -12.97
C TYR A 228 -8.88 8.92 -11.92
N HIS A 229 -8.70 8.60 -10.64
CA HIS A 229 -9.33 9.34 -9.54
C HIS A 229 -8.44 10.43 -8.93
N VAL A 230 -7.15 10.46 -9.25
CA VAL A 230 -6.24 11.50 -8.75
C VAL A 230 -6.61 12.86 -9.33
N LYS A 231 -6.68 13.89 -8.49
CA LYS A 231 -6.93 15.27 -8.93
C LYS A 231 -5.61 16.02 -8.99
N VAL A 232 -5.38 16.72 -10.10
CA VAL A 232 -4.24 17.63 -10.22
C VAL A 232 -4.56 18.87 -9.39
N GLU A 233 -3.98 18.99 -8.21
CA GLU A 233 -3.98 20.26 -7.49
C GLU A 233 -3.09 21.25 -8.24
N GLN A 234 -3.68 22.05 -9.11
CA GLN A 234 -3.00 23.25 -9.57
C GLN A 234 -2.82 24.15 -8.34
N LYS A 235 -1.56 24.39 -7.96
CA LYS A 235 -1.23 25.54 -7.13
C LYS A 235 -1.67 26.76 -7.92
N VAL A 236 -2.91 27.20 -7.69
CA VAL A 236 -3.33 28.55 -8.04
C VAL A 236 -2.36 29.42 -7.27
N GLU A 237 -1.40 30.03 -7.97
CA GLU A 237 -0.71 31.19 -7.42
C GLU A 237 -1.83 32.13 -7.01
N ARG A 238 -2.11 32.18 -5.71
CA ARG A 238 -2.98 33.20 -5.15
C ARG A 238 -2.31 34.50 -5.57
N GLU A 239 -2.83 35.18 -6.59
CA GLU A 239 -2.68 36.63 -6.66
C GLU A 239 -2.98 37.11 -5.25
N SER A 240 -2.01 37.74 -4.61
CA SER A 240 -2.12 38.17 -3.24
C SER A 240 -3.16 39.29 -3.18
N VAL A 241 -4.45 38.94 -3.18
CA VAL A 241 -5.56 39.87 -2.96
C VAL A 241 -5.68 40.08 -1.46
N ALA A 242 -4.65 40.69 -0.89
CA ALA A 242 -4.68 41.48 0.33
C ALA A 242 -3.24 41.91 0.63
N LYS A 243 -2.99 43.23 0.57
CA LYS A 243 -2.02 43.83 1.49
C LYS A 243 -2.40 43.33 2.88
N VAL A 244 -1.54 42.51 3.47
CA VAL A 244 -1.68 42.05 4.84
C VAL A 244 -1.60 43.30 5.73
N THR A 245 -2.76 43.82 6.15
CA THR A 245 -2.86 44.67 7.33
C THR A 245 -2.61 43.75 8.51
N GLY A 246 -1.37 43.77 8.99
CA GLY A 246 -0.82 42.78 9.92
C GLY A 246 -1.67 42.56 11.17
N THR A 247 -1.83 41.28 11.51
CA THR A 247 -2.29 40.82 12.82
C THR A 247 -1.31 39.79 13.35
N ASN A 248 -0.35 40.31 14.13
CA ASN A 248 0.28 39.73 15.31
C ASN A 248 0.61 38.22 15.32
N LYS A 249 1.83 37.88 14.90
CA LYS A 249 2.87 37.29 15.75
C LYS A 249 4.06 36.92 14.87
N ASP A 250 5.12 37.71 14.96
CA ASP A 250 6.45 37.25 14.56
C ASP A 250 7.47 37.77 15.60
N ASP A 251 8.29 36.84 16.06
CA ASP A 251 9.12 36.89 17.28
C ASP A 251 10.54 37.40 16.95
N SER A 252 10.63 38.38 16.04
CA SER A 252 11.89 38.76 15.41
C SER A 252 12.10 40.27 15.30
N THR A 253 11.57 41.06 16.25
CA THR A 253 11.97 42.48 16.38
C THR A 253 12.19 42.90 17.82
N VAL A 254 13.46 43.16 18.17
CA VAL A 254 13.88 43.78 19.44
C VAL A 254 13.26 45.18 19.52
N LYS A 255 12.12 45.30 20.20
CA LYS A 255 11.52 46.60 20.52
C LYS A 255 12.28 47.25 21.67
N LYS A 256 12.93 48.38 21.41
CA LYS A 256 13.45 49.28 22.46
C LYS A 256 12.30 49.75 23.36
N PRO A 257 12.49 49.82 24.68
CA PRO A 257 11.41 50.20 25.60
C PRO A 257 10.97 51.65 25.38
N ILE A 258 9.66 51.83 25.23
CA ILE A 258 8.98 53.12 25.11
C ILE A 258 8.89 53.74 26.51
N ARG A 259 9.43 54.94 26.68
CA ARG A 259 9.38 55.71 27.94
C ARG A 259 7.97 56.29 28.10
N ILE A 260 7.22 55.77 29.08
CA ILE A 260 5.91 56.32 29.44
C ILE A 260 6.14 57.56 30.32
N GLU A 261 5.58 58.70 29.94
CA GLU A 261 5.64 59.93 30.74
C GLU A 261 4.91 59.75 32.08
N ALA A 262 5.50 60.28 33.16
CA ALA A 262 5.04 60.08 34.52
C ALA A 262 3.67 60.75 34.76
N LYS A 263 2.70 59.96 35.24
CA LYS A 263 1.39 60.49 35.65
C LYS A 263 1.55 61.42 36.86
N VAL A 264 1.11 62.67 36.72
CA VAL A 264 1.11 63.67 37.81
C VAL A 264 -0.04 63.36 38.78
N TYR A 265 0.29 63.19 40.07
CA TYR A 265 -0.69 62.88 41.11
C TYR A 265 -1.22 64.15 41.81
N PRO A 266 -2.40 64.10 42.48
CA PRO A 266 -3.08 65.30 42.98
C PRO A 266 -2.29 66.20 43.94
N ASN A 267 -1.31 65.67 44.68
CA ASN A 267 -0.50 66.45 45.62
C ASN A 267 0.85 66.91 45.04
N ASP A 268 1.20 66.49 43.81
CA ASP A 268 2.46 66.84 43.16
C ASP A 268 2.49 68.32 42.76
N PRO A 269 3.68 68.92 42.57
CA PRO A 269 3.80 70.26 42.03
C PRO A 269 3.08 70.35 40.69
N CYS A 270 2.24 71.38 40.52
CA CYS A 270 1.49 71.53 39.29
C CYS A 270 2.45 71.83 38.12
N PRO A 271 2.39 71.09 36.99
CA PRO A 271 3.34 71.22 35.89
C PRO A 271 3.28 72.57 35.14
N CYS A 272 2.32 73.44 35.45
CA CYS A 272 2.27 74.81 34.94
C CYS A 272 3.26 75.78 35.62
N GLY A 273 4.04 75.31 36.61
CA GLY A 273 5.04 76.13 37.29
C GLY A 273 4.50 77.13 38.32
N SER A 274 3.21 77.07 38.66
CA SER A 274 2.56 78.00 39.59
C SER A 274 2.99 77.89 41.06
N GLY A 275 3.87 76.94 41.40
CA GLY A 275 4.32 76.66 42.78
C GLY A 275 3.27 76.00 43.68
N LYS A 276 2.03 75.79 43.20
CA LYS A 276 0.93 75.15 43.96
C LYS A 276 0.84 73.65 43.66
N LYS A 277 0.27 72.87 44.58
CA LYS A 277 -0.04 71.43 44.35
C LYS A 277 -1.12 71.26 43.27
N TYR A 278 -1.04 70.20 42.45
CA TYR A 278 -1.89 69.98 41.27
C TYR A 278 -3.39 70.10 41.58
N LYS A 279 -3.88 69.47 42.66
CA LYS A 279 -5.29 69.54 43.10
C LYS A 279 -5.79 70.92 43.53
N GLN A 280 -4.90 71.88 43.74
CA GLN A 280 -5.25 73.26 44.09
C GLN A 280 -5.07 74.23 42.91
N CYS A 281 -4.62 73.73 41.77
CA CYS A 281 -4.47 74.47 40.52
C CYS A 281 -5.30 73.77 39.42
N HIS A 282 -4.67 73.09 38.46
CA HIS A 282 -5.35 72.46 37.32
C HIS A 282 -6.21 71.25 37.70
N GLY A 283 -5.99 70.63 38.85
CA GLY A 283 -6.79 69.52 39.38
C GLY A 283 -7.88 69.92 40.38
N ARG A 284 -8.18 71.23 40.54
CA ARG A 284 -9.13 71.71 41.55
C ARG A 284 -10.57 71.48 41.11
N LYS A 285 -11.26 70.53 41.74
CA LYS A 285 -12.70 70.30 41.54
C LYS A 285 -13.52 71.25 42.41
N GLY A 286 -14.12 72.28 41.79
CA GLY A 286 -15.24 73.05 42.33
C GLY A 286 -14.98 74.53 42.60
N MET A 287 -15.47 75.39 41.70
CA MET A 287 -16.24 76.58 42.05
C MET A 287 -17.18 76.89 40.87
N THR A 288 -18.47 76.75 41.11
CA THR A 288 -19.56 77.21 40.26
C THR A 288 -19.49 78.72 40.06
N LEU A 289 -19.64 79.15 38.81
CA LEU A 289 -20.64 80.11 38.33
C LEU A 289 -21.05 79.68 36.92
#